data_AF-A0A7S2L5K8-F1
#
_entry.id   AF-A0A7S2L5K8-F1
#
_cell.length_a   1.000
_cell.length_b   1.000
_cell.length_c   1.000
_cell.angle_alpha   90.00
_cell.angle_beta   90.00
_cell.angle_gamma   90.00
#
_symmetry.space_group_name_H-M   'P 1'
#
loop_
_entity.id
_entity.type
_entity.pdbx_description
1 polymer ?
#
loop_
_entity_poly.entity_id
_entity_poly.type
_entity_poly.pdbx_seq_one_letter_code
_entity_poly.pdbx_strand_id
1 'polypeptide(L)'
;ENFVDRLVQPLAILSPVRIPLTVGYTLVVDPKKNAVIEGVGGDNVAAELGIASLALAPPKYRFRFLRPFVKGLFTYMPKPLRAILDNMIQPVALMADTRSRGSVMAKSKHVGRTPRVTANYFKDPQDMRDQTKNLERLIKLANTEAIANFTRDKFDCNHWRVKWFVRRFARSLIPALGCVFKTHRQKRLSMITVPCIFASSSPLKARENFIRDYIVSSYHYFGTAAVGTVLDAADFSVKGT
;
A
#
# COMPACT_ATOMS: atom_id res chain seq x y z
N GLU A 1 -24.90 0.09 9.94
CA GLU A 1 -24.17 0.37 8.68
C GLU A 1 -23.39 1.66 8.85
N ASN A 2 -22.08 1.59 9.11
CA ASN A 2 -21.19 2.76 9.25
C ASN A 2 -19.72 2.28 9.35
N PHE A 3 -19.38 1.20 8.66
CA PHE A 3 -18.02 0.66 8.70
C PHE A 3 -17.09 1.63 7.98
N VAL A 4 -16.05 2.06 8.66
CA VAL A 4 -14.97 2.89 8.12
C VAL A 4 -13.70 2.09 8.20
N ASP A 5 -12.85 2.20 7.20
CA ASP A 5 -11.50 1.67 7.23
C ASP A 5 -10.55 2.70 6.63
N ARG A 6 -9.45 2.98 7.33
CA ARG A 6 -8.45 3.91 6.83
C ARG A 6 -7.65 3.25 5.73
N LEU A 7 -7.55 3.96 4.62
CA LEU A 7 -6.85 3.49 3.43
C LEU A 7 -5.38 3.83 3.53
N VAL A 8 -4.53 2.84 3.23
CA VAL A 8 -3.09 3.00 3.10
C VAL A 8 -2.71 2.82 1.65
N GLN A 9 -1.95 3.79 1.12
CA GLN A 9 -1.19 3.58 -0.11
C GLN A 9 0.21 3.11 0.27
N PRO A 10 0.53 1.83 0.08
CA PRO A 10 1.88 1.35 0.32
C PRO A 10 2.77 1.84 -0.81
N LEU A 11 3.94 2.36 -0.44
CA LEU A 11 5.04 2.59 -1.34
C LEU A 11 6.30 2.05 -0.69
N ALA A 12 6.85 0.96 -1.22
CA ALA A 12 8.11 0.41 -0.74
C ALA A 12 9.25 0.89 -1.65
N ILE A 13 10.31 1.43 -1.07
CA ILE A 13 11.48 1.97 -1.77
C ILE A 13 12.68 1.12 -1.41
N LEU A 14 13.40 0.61 -2.40
CA LEU A 14 14.57 -0.22 -2.15
C LEU A 14 15.73 0.60 -1.57
N SER A 15 16.26 0.18 -0.42
CA SER A 15 17.50 0.72 0.13
C SER A 15 18.70 -0.19 -0.12
N PRO A 16 19.88 0.37 -0.46
CA PRO A 16 21.13 -0.39 -0.47
C PRO A 16 21.71 -0.59 0.94
N VAL A 17 21.20 0.12 1.94
CA VAL A 17 21.66 0.05 3.33
C VAL A 17 20.64 -0.73 4.15
N ARG A 18 21.10 -1.42 5.21
CA ARG A 18 20.21 -2.06 6.16
C ARG A 18 19.40 -1.00 6.90
N ILE A 19 18.08 -1.11 6.83
CA ILE A 19 17.16 -0.25 7.58
C ILE A 19 16.81 -0.96 8.90
N PRO A 20 17.06 -0.33 10.07
CA PRO A 20 16.65 -0.91 11.34
C PRO A 20 15.13 -1.02 11.42
N LEU A 21 14.63 -1.89 12.31
CA LEU A 21 13.20 -2.06 12.53
C LEU A 21 12.53 -0.71 12.83
N THR A 22 11.53 -0.37 12.04
CA THR A 22 10.65 0.78 12.25
C THR A 22 9.21 0.33 12.08
N VAL A 23 8.43 0.41 13.15
CA VAL A 23 7.00 0.03 13.13
C VAL A 23 6.20 1.21 13.67
N GLY A 24 5.42 1.84 12.81
CA GLY A 24 4.40 2.81 13.22
C GLY A 24 4.94 4.13 13.76
N TYR A 25 6.12 4.57 13.32
CA TYR A 25 6.57 5.92 13.66
C TYR A 25 5.80 6.93 12.80
N THR A 26 4.89 7.67 13.43
CA THR A 26 4.24 8.82 12.79
C THR A 26 5.28 9.88 12.50
N LEU A 27 5.53 10.12 11.21
CA LEU A 27 6.48 11.12 10.74
C LEU A 27 5.82 12.49 10.65
N VAL A 28 4.57 12.53 10.18
CA VAL A 28 3.81 13.77 9.94
C VAL A 28 2.32 13.53 10.15
N VAL A 29 1.67 14.43 10.89
CA VAL A 29 0.20 14.56 10.96
C VAL A 29 -0.18 15.90 10.36
N ASP A 30 -0.96 15.89 9.27
CA ASP A 30 -1.46 17.08 8.62
C ASP A 30 -3.00 17.00 8.47
N PRO A 31 -3.76 17.42 9.50
CA PRO A 31 -5.20 17.29 9.50
C PRO A 31 -5.86 18.18 8.45
N LYS A 32 -5.29 19.37 8.18
CA LYS A 32 -5.76 20.29 7.13
C LYS A 32 -5.72 19.62 5.75
N LYS A 33 -4.81 18.67 5.58
CA LYS A 33 -4.63 17.95 4.33
C LYS A 33 -5.09 16.49 4.40
N ASN A 34 -5.85 16.11 5.42
CA ASN A 34 -6.42 14.79 5.63
C ASN A 34 -5.39 13.64 5.52
N ALA A 35 -4.19 13.86 6.08
CA ALA A 35 -3.07 12.94 5.87
C ALA A 35 -2.30 12.66 7.17
N VAL A 36 -1.98 11.40 7.39
CA VAL A 36 -0.98 10.94 8.35
C VAL A 36 0.07 10.15 7.58
N ILE A 37 1.34 10.52 7.70
CA ILE A 37 2.45 9.79 7.09
C ILE A 37 3.16 9.02 8.18
N GLU A 38 3.29 7.71 7.99
CA GLU A 38 4.01 6.82 8.90
C GLU A 38 5.17 6.16 8.17
N GLY A 39 6.25 5.91 8.90
CA GLY A 39 7.36 5.09 8.45
C GLY A 39 7.17 3.65 8.94
N VAL A 40 7.21 2.70 8.02
CA VAL A 40 7.22 1.28 8.33
C VAL A 40 8.33 0.60 7.52
N GLY A 41 9.04 -0.36 8.11
CA GLY A 41 10.04 -1.15 7.39
C GLY A 41 11.24 -1.52 8.24
N GLY A 42 12.17 -2.25 7.64
CA GLY A 42 13.33 -2.79 8.35
C GLY A 42 13.06 -4.10 9.08
N ASP A 43 14.15 -4.84 9.34
CA ASP A 43 14.25 -6.04 10.18
C ASP A 43 13.04 -7.02 10.13
N ASN A 44 12.90 -7.76 9.03
CA ASN A 44 11.83 -8.74 8.76
C ASN A 44 10.41 -8.18 8.59
N VAL A 45 10.12 -6.93 9.00
CA VAL A 45 8.77 -6.38 8.92
C VAL A 45 8.33 -6.12 7.49
N ALA A 46 9.25 -5.71 6.62
CA ALA A 46 8.92 -5.48 5.22
C ALA A 46 8.56 -6.79 4.48
N ALA A 47 9.25 -7.90 4.76
CA ALA A 47 8.86 -9.20 4.24
C ALA A 47 7.52 -9.68 4.80
N GLU A 48 7.28 -9.53 6.11
CA GLU A 48 6.01 -9.94 6.74
C GLU A 48 4.82 -9.07 6.28
N LEU A 49 5.00 -7.76 6.15
CA LEU A 49 3.99 -6.88 5.55
C LEU A 49 3.83 -7.16 4.06
N GLY A 50 4.91 -7.55 3.37
CA GLY A 50 4.84 -8.10 2.03
C GLY A 50 3.91 -9.31 1.97
N ILE A 51 4.04 -10.26 2.88
CA ILE A 51 3.17 -11.44 2.96
C ILE A 51 1.72 -11.04 3.31
N ALA A 52 1.54 -10.18 4.32
CA ALA A 52 0.22 -9.75 4.81
C ALA A 52 -0.55 -8.91 3.78
N SER A 53 0.15 -8.05 3.03
CA SER A 53 -0.40 -7.26 1.92
C SER A 53 -0.53 -8.04 0.62
N LEU A 54 -0.16 -9.34 0.62
CA LEU A 54 -0.15 -10.24 -0.54
C LEU A 54 0.73 -9.74 -1.69
N ALA A 55 1.95 -9.38 -1.31
CA ALA A 55 3.15 -9.20 -2.12
C ALA A 55 2.90 -8.38 -3.38
N LEU A 56 2.36 -7.17 -3.18
CA LEU A 56 2.28 -6.17 -4.25
C LEU A 56 1.30 -6.59 -5.37
N ALA A 57 0.48 -7.61 -5.13
CA ALA A 57 -0.58 -8.00 -6.05
C ALA A 57 -1.83 -7.13 -5.80
N PRO A 58 -2.35 -6.49 -6.86
CA PRO A 58 -3.62 -5.78 -6.77
C PRO A 58 -4.75 -6.64 -6.22
N PRO A 59 -5.70 -6.08 -5.46
CA PRO A 59 -6.83 -6.83 -4.89
C PRO A 59 -7.57 -7.71 -5.91
N LYS A 60 -7.74 -7.24 -7.15
CA LYS A 60 -8.37 -7.99 -8.25
C LYS A 60 -7.66 -9.30 -8.63
N TYR A 61 -6.40 -9.48 -8.26
CA TYR A 61 -5.60 -10.66 -8.52
C TYR A 61 -5.36 -11.53 -7.27
N ARG A 62 -5.99 -11.19 -6.14
CA ARG A 62 -5.84 -11.93 -4.87
C ARG A 62 -6.77 -13.13 -4.80
N PHE A 63 -6.44 -14.18 -5.55
CA PHE A 63 -7.16 -15.44 -5.54
C PHE A 63 -6.87 -16.27 -4.27
N ARG A 64 -7.72 -17.25 -3.95
CA ARG A 64 -7.60 -18.10 -2.75
C ARG A 64 -6.23 -18.78 -2.62
N PHE A 65 -5.60 -19.13 -3.74
CA PHE A 65 -4.29 -19.79 -3.77
C PHE A 65 -3.10 -18.82 -3.70
N LEU A 66 -3.32 -17.51 -3.88
CA LEU A 66 -2.22 -16.54 -3.88
C LEU A 66 -1.54 -16.47 -2.51
N ARG A 67 -2.31 -16.51 -1.43
CA ARG A 67 -1.76 -16.47 -0.06
C ARG A 67 -0.82 -17.65 0.25
N PRO A 68 -1.22 -18.93 0.06
CA PRO A 68 -0.31 -20.04 0.28
C PRO A 68 0.87 -20.01 -0.70
N PHE A 69 0.67 -19.58 -1.95
CA PHE A 69 1.76 -19.42 -2.91
C PHE A 69 2.79 -18.39 -2.45
N VAL A 70 2.35 -17.17 -2.08
CA VAL A 70 3.23 -16.10 -1.58
C VAL A 70 3.93 -16.55 -0.31
N LYS A 71 3.22 -17.19 0.63
CA LYS A 71 3.84 -17.73 1.85
C LYS A 71 4.94 -18.73 1.51
N GLY A 72 4.68 -19.69 0.61
CA GLY A 72 5.68 -20.64 0.14
C GLY A 72 6.87 -19.96 -0.51
N LEU A 73 6.61 -19.01 -1.42
CA LEU A 73 7.64 -18.23 -2.10
C LEU A 73 8.56 -17.54 -1.09
N PHE A 74 8.02 -16.88 -0.06
CA PHE A 74 8.80 -16.18 0.96
C PHE A 74 9.53 -17.14 1.91
N THR A 75 8.93 -18.28 2.28
CA THR A 75 9.59 -19.30 3.10
C THR A 75 10.80 -19.91 2.40
N TYR A 76 10.69 -20.20 1.11
CA TYR A 76 11.77 -20.79 0.31
C TYR A 76 12.63 -19.75 -0.42
N MET A 77 12.36 -18.45 -0.20
CA MET A 77 13.11 -17.38 -0.82
C MET A 77 14.56 -17.43 -0.32
N PRO A 78 15.55 -17.41 -1.23
CA PRO A 78 16.95 -17.27 -0.85
C PRO A 78 17.13 -16.08 0.11
N LYS A 79 17.91 -16.28 1.20
CA LYS A 79 18.21 -15.23 2.19
C LYS A 79 18.61 -13.88 1.58
N PRO A 80 19.41 -13.81 0.49
CA PRO A 80 19.75 -12.54 -0.14
C PRO A 80 18.54 -11.78 -0.70
N LEU A 81 17.57 -12.48 -1.28
CA LEU A 81 16.36 -11.86 -1.82
C LEU A 81 15.42 -11.40 -0.71
N ARG A 82 15.31 -12.16 0.38
CA ARG A 82 14.58 -11.74 1.57
C ARG A 82 15.21 -10.49 2.20
N ALA A 83 16.54 -10.45 2.32
CA ALA A 83 17.26 -9.27 2.83
C ALA A 83 17.03 -8.01 1.97
N ILE A 84 16.88 -8.16 0.65
CA ILE A 84 16.51 -7.05 -0.25
C ILE A 84 15.12 -6.48 0.09
N LEU A 85 14.15 -7.35 0.37
CA LEU A 85 12.80 -6.93 0.78
C LEU A 85 12.82 -6.29 2.18
N ASP A 86 13.60 -6.84 3.10
CA ASP A 86 13.73 -6.34 4.47
C ASP A 86 14.43 -4.97 4.55
N ASN A 87 15.23 -4.62 3.53
CA ASN A 87 15.85 -3.30 3.40
C ASN A 87 14.94 -2.27 2.71
N MET A 88 13.67 -2.59 2.42
CA MET A 88 12.78 -1.59 1.82
C MET A 88 12.27 -0.59 2.87
N ILE A 89 12.39 0.70 2.54
CA ILE A 89 11.79 1.80 3.30
C ILE A 89 10.34 1.93 2.82
N GLN A 90 9.37 1.84 3.73
CA GLN A 90 7.95 1.92 3.36
C GLN A 90 7.27 3.12 4.03
N PRO A 91 7.37 4.33 3.43
CA PRO A 91 6.51 5.41 3.84
C PRO A 91 5.07 5.09 3.41
N VAL A 92 4.15 5.15 4.36
CA VAL A 92 2.71 4.96 4.11
C VAL A 92 1.99 6.28 4.37
N ALA A 93 0.99 6.58 3.55
CA ALA A 93 0.09 7.69 3.79
C ALA A 93 -1.31 7.16 4.08
N LEU A 94 -1.76 7.44 5.30
CA LEU A 94 -3.09 7.13 5.79
C LEU A 94 -3.99 8.36 5.61
N MET A 95 -5.23 8.11 5.27
CA MET A 95 -6.28 9.11 5.38
C MET A 95 -6.73 9.24 6.84
N ALA A 96 -6.73 10.46 7.38
CA ALA A 96 -7.17 10.71 8.76
C ALA A 96 -8.69 10.51 8.90
N ASP A 97 -9.43 11.03 7.92
CA ASP A 97 -10.87 10.99 7.79
C ASP A 97 -11.26 10.44 6.40
N THR A 98 -11.58 9.14 6.35
CA THR A 98 -12.15 8.49 5.17
C THR A 98 -13.65 8.72 5.19
N ARG A 99 -14.24 9.20 4.08
CA ARG A 99 -15.68 9.54 3.98
C ARG A 99 -16.54 8.38 3.49
N SER A 100 -15.97 7.49 2.69
CA SER A 100 -16.64 6.27 2.26
C SER A 100 -17.12 5.45 3.47
N ARG A 101 -18.36 4.97 3.39
CA ARG A 101 -18.99 4.14 4.43
C ARG A 101 -19.39 2.79 3.89
N GLY A 102 -19.05 1.77 4.67
CA GLY A 102 -19.32 0.36 4.44
C GLY A 102 -20.33 -0.24 5.39
N SER A 103 -20.44 -1.56 5.34
CA SER A 103 -21.27 -2.35 6.25
C SER A 103 -20.59 -3.65 6.67
N VAL A 104 -20.95 -4.10 7.87
CA VAL A 104 -20.66 -5.44 8.39
C VAL A 104 -22.00 -6.10 8.65
N MET A 105 -22.24 -7.27 8.05
CA MET A 105 -23.51 -7.99 8.17
C MET A 105 -23.24 -9.44 8.56
N ALA A 106 -23.93 -9.91 9.60
CA ALA A 106 -23.92 -11.32 9.95
C ALA A 106 -24.49 -12.15 8.78
N LYS A 107 -23.81 -13.25 8.42
CA LYS A 107 -24.28 -14.21 7.41
C LYS A 107 -25.05 -15.39 8.02
N SER A 108 -24.95 -15.55 9.33
CA SER A 108 -25.47 -16.69 10.09
C SER A 108 -25.65 -16.26 11.54
N LYS A 109 -26.48 -16.99 12.30
CA LYS A 109 -26.59 -16.87 13.76
C LYS A 109 -25.41 -17.53 14.49
N HIS A 110 -24.64 -18.38 13.83
CA HIS A 110 -23.47 -19.01 14.44
C HIS A 110 -22.29 -18.03 14.56
N VAL A 111 -21.82 -17.81 15.79
CA VAL A 111 -20.71 -16.90 16.12
C VAL A 111 -19.38 -17.24 15.42
N GLY A 112 -19.15 -18.53 15.11
CA GLY A 112 -17.95 -18.97 14.39
C GLY A 112 -17.95 -18.67 12.89
N ARG A 113 -19.04 -18.13 12.33
CA ARG A 113 -19.14 -17.82 10.89
C ARG A 113 -18.74 -16.37 10.64
N THR A 114 -17.72 -16.17 9.81
CA THR A 114 -17.24 -14.83 9.43
C THR A 114 -18.34 -13.98 8.78
N PRO A 115 -18.52 -12.71 9.18
CA PRO A 115 -19.52 -11.83 8.59
C PRO A 115 -19.18 -11.46 7.14
N ARG A 116 -20.16 -10.85 6.44
CA ARG A 116 -19.91 -10.11 5.21
C ARG A 116 -19.43 -8.71 5.57
N VAL A 117 -18.28 -8.30 5.06
CA VAL A 117 -17.76 -6.93 5.21
C VAL A 117 -17.66 -6.31 3.83
N THR A 118 -18.21 -5.11 3.69
CA THR A 118 -18.10 -4.30 2.47
C THR A 118 -17.59 -2.93 2.87
N ALA A 119 -16.39 -2.54 2.44
CA ALA A 119 -15.79 -1.28 2.84
C ALA A 119 -16.15 -0.08 1.95
N ASN A 120 -16.61 -0.33 0.71
CA ASN A 120 -16.98 0.71 -0.27
C ASN A 120 -15.88 1.75 -0.53
N TYR A 121 -14.61 1.33 -0.60
CA TYR A 121 -13.49 2.25 -0.85
C TYR A 121 -13.72 3.14 -2.07
N PHE A 122 -13.51 4.45 -1.89
CA PHE A 122 -13.69 5.47 -2.91
C PHE A 122 -15.12 5.58 -3.47
N LYS A 123 -16.13 5.18 -2.69
CA LYS A 123 -17.53 5.50 -2.99
C LYS A 123 -17.76 7.00 -2.90
N ASP A 124 -17.13 7.66 -1.91
CA ASP A 124 -17.01 9.11 -1.90
C ASP A 124 -15.85 9.55 -2.82
N PRO A 125 -16.08 10.40 -3.82
CA PRO A 125 -15.03 10.82 -4.75
C PRO A 125 -13.94 11.69 -4.10
N GLN A 126 -14.20 12.32 -2.95
CA GLN A 126 -13.19 13.07 -2.20
C GLN A 126 -12.10 12.16 -1.67
N ASP A 127 -12.40 10.91 -1.31
CA ASP A 127 -11.39 9.97 -0.82
C ASP A 127 -10.34 9.67 -1.90
N MET A 128 -10.75 9.55 -3.17
CA MET A 128 -9.82 9.36 -4.28
C MET A 128 -8.94 10.60 -4.50
N ARG A 129 -9.53 11.80 -4.39
CA ARG A 129 -8.80 13.07 -4.52
C ARG A 129 -7.76 13.23 -3.41
N ASP A 130 -8.15 12.97 -2.17
CA ASP A 130 -7.26 13.05 -1.00
C ASP A 130 -6.14 12.01 -1.13
N GLN A 131 -6.45 10.78 -1.54
CA GLN A 131 -5.44 9.74 -1.69
C GLN A 131 -4.47 9.99 -2.86
N THR A 132 -4.93 10.62 -3.93
CA THR A 132 -4.05 11.07 -5.03
C THR A 132 -3.04 12.11 -4.53
N LYS A 133 -3.49 13.09 -3.74
CA LYS A 133 -2.59 14.08 -3.11
C LYS A 133 -1.61 13.42 -2.14
N ASN A 134 -2.06 12.42 -1.38
CA ASN A 134 -1.22 11.66 -0.46
C ASN A 134 -0.11 10.88 -1.18
N LEU A 135 -0.45 10.19 -2.28
CA LEU A 135 0.54 9.53 -3.13
C LEU A 135 1.56 10.51 -3.70
N GLU A 136 1.12 11.68 -4.17
CA GLU A 136 2.04 12.72 -4.65
C GLU A 136 2.98 13.23 -3.54
N ARG A 137 2.52 13.29 -2.29
CA ARG A 137 3.38 13.63 -1.15
C ARG A 137 4.38 12.53 -0.85
N LEU A 138 3.97 11.25 -0.86
CA LEU A 138 4.89 10.13 -0.69
C LEU A 138 5.98 10.15 -1.77
N ILE A 139 5.61 10.42 -3.02
CA ILE A 139 6.57 10.57 -4.13
C ILE A 139 7.52 11.75 -3.88
N LYS A 140 7.01 12.91 -3.45
CA LYS A 140 7.86 14.07 -3.13
C LYS A 140 8.81 13.77 -1.98
N LEU A 141 8.31 13.16 -0.91
CA LEU A 141 9.08 12.73 0.25
C LEU A 141 10.21 11.78 -0.17
N ALA A 142 9.89 10.78 -0.97
CA ALA A 142 10.86 9.82 -1.50
C ALA A 142 11.99 10.47 -2.30
N ASN A 143 11.73 11.61 -2.95
CA ASN A 143 12.71 12.38 -3.73
C ASN A 143 13.45 13.47 -2.91
N THR A 144 13.21 13.57 -1.60
CA THR A 144 14.00 14.48 -0.75
C THR A 144 15.42 13.96 -0.58
N GLU A 145 16.39 14.85 -0.40
CA GLU A 145 17.79 14.48 -0.17
C GLU A 145 17.96 13.54 1.03
N ALA A 146 17.15 13.74 2.08
CA ALA A 146 17.14 12.93 3.29
C ALA A 146 16.83 11.44 3.02
N ILE A 147 16.00 11.14 2.02
CA ILE A 147 15.67 9.75 1.65
C ILE A 147 16.52 9.29 0.47
N ALA A 148 16.80 10.17 -0.51
CA ALA A 148 17.49 9.82 -1.75
C ALA A 148 18.82 9.11 -1.53
N ASN A 149 19.59 9.51 -0.51
CA ASN A 149 20.86 8.89 -0.13
C ASN A 149 20.72 7.44 0.37
N PHE A 150 19.53 7.04 0.79
CA PHE A 150 19.19 5.68 1.21
C PHE A 150 18.40 4.93 0.14
N THR A 151 18.30 5.43 -1.09
CA THR A 151 17.58 4.75 -2.17
C THR A 151 18.54 4.16 -3.20
N ARG A 152 18.10 3.07 -3.82
CA ARG A 152 18.81 2.50 -4.97
C ARG A 152 18.20 2.96 -6.27
N ASP A 153 19.04 3.53 -7.11
CA ASP A 153 18.70 3.85 -8.49
C ASP A 153 18.36 2.59 -9.30
N LYS A 154 17.36 2.72 -10.16
CA LYS A 154 16.99 1.73 -11.17
C LYS A 154 18.18 1.42 -12.05
N PHE A 155 18.32 0.15 -12.41
CA PHE A 155 19.39 -0.32 -13.26
C PHE A 155 19.22 0.24 -14.67
N ASP A 156 20.29 0.82 -15.22
CA ASP A 156 20.31 1.25 -16.60
C ASP A 156 20.63 0.07 -17.52
N CYS A 157 19.62 -0.41 -18.24
CA CYS A 157 19.78 -1.49 -19.22
C CYS A 157 20.11 -0.92 -20.60
N ASN A 158 21.33 -0.36 -20.74
CA ASN A 158 21.83 0.08 -22.04
C ASN A 158 22.23 -1.08 -22.95
N HIS A 159 22.42 -2.29 -22.42
CA HIS A 159 22.72 -3.46 -23.23
C HIS A 159 21.48 -3.99 -23.97
N TRP A 160 21.54 -4.03 -25.31
CA TRP A 160 20.41 -4.35 -26.18
C TRP A 160 19.76 -5.73 -25.90
N ARG A 161 20.56 -6.75 -25.59
CA ARG A 161 20.06 -8.11 -25.25
C ARG A 161 19.22 -8.12 -23.98
N VAL A 162 19.66 -7.40 -22.95
CA VAL A 162 18.93 -7.31 -21.67
C VAL A 162 17.66 -6.49 -21.84
N LYS A 163 17.72 -5.40 -22.60
CA LYS A 163 16.55 -4.56 -22.93
C LYS A 163 15.47 -5.34 -23.68
N TRP A 164 15.87 -6.21 -24.63
CA TRP A 164 14.95 -7.09 -25.35
C TRP A 164 14.30 -8.12 -24.43
N PHE A 165 15.11 -8.83 -23.63
CA PHE A 165 14.61 -9.83 -22.67
C PHE A 165 13.64 -9.22 -21.65
N VAL A 166 13.99 -8.07 -21.06
CA VAL A 166 13.15 -7.38 -20.07
C VAL A 166 11.84 -6.89 -20.68
N ARG A 167 11.87 -6.32 -21.90
CA ARG A 167 10.64 -5.86 -22.57
C ARG A 167 9.71 -7.00 -22.96
N ARG A 168 10.26 -8.14 -23.39
CA ARG A 168 9.47 -9.21 -24.03
C ARG A 168 9.03 -10.31 -23.06
N PHE A 169 9.84 -10.63 -22.07
CA PHE A 169 9.59 -11.74 -21.14
C PHE A 169 9.37 -11.28 -19.70
N ALA A 170 10.26 -10.43 -19.16
CA ALA A 170 10.24 -10.11 -17.74
C ALA A 170 8.96 -9.36 -17.30
N ARG A 171 8.47 -8.43 -18.12
CA ARG A 171 7.25 -7.64 -17.81
C ARG A 171 5.98 -8.49 -17.76
N SER A 172 5.88 -9.51 -18.62
CA SER A 172 4.70 -10.37 -18.69
C SER A 172 4.69 -11.39 -17.55
N LEU A 173 5.85 -11.85 -17.11
CA LEU A 173 5.99 -12.84 -16.05
C LEU A 173 5.93 -12.23 -14.65
N ILE A 174 6.57 -11.08 -14.43
CA ILE A 174 6.63 -10.42 -13.12
C ILE A 174 6.55 -8.90 -13.34
N PRO A 175 5.36 -8.28 -13.24
CA PRO A 175 5.18 -6.84 -13.41
C PRO A 175 6.12 -5.99 -12.53
N ALA A 176 6.48 -6.49 -11.34
CA ALA A 176 7.42 -5.86 -10.42
C ALA A 176 8.86 -5.72 -10.97
N LEU A 177 9.29 -6.57 -11.91
CA LEU A 177 10.60 -6.40 -12.57
C LEU A 177 10.65 -5.13 -13.43
N GLY A 178 9.49 -4.63 -13.89
CA GLY A 178 9.39 -3.34 -14.55
C GLY A 178 9.82 -2.17 -13.66
N CYS A 179 9.83 -2.35 -12.33
CA CYS A 179 10.20 -1.30 -11.39
C CYS A 179 11.72 -1.20 -11.18
N VAL A 180 12.46 -2.24 -11.56
CA VAL A 180 13.90 -2.38 -11.30
C VAL A 180 14.73 -1.65 -12.36
N PHE A 181 14.21 -1.52 -13.59
CA PHE A 181 14.97 -1.02 -14.74
C PHE A 181 14.54 0.39 -15.16
N LYS A 182 15.51 1.25 -15.52
CA LYS A 182 15.23 2.59 -16.08
C LYS A 182 14.50 2.46 -17.41
N THR A 183 13.47 3.27 -17.60
CA THR A 183 12.76 3.40 -18.88
C THR A 183 12.79 4.86 -19.32
N HIS A 184 12.90 5.13 -20.63
CA HIS A 184 12.97 6.50 -21.18
C HIS A 184 11.85 7.44 -20.70
N ARG A 185 10.71 6.90 -20.26
CA ARG A 185 9.55 7.67 -19.78
C ARG A 185 9.61 8.05 -18.29
N GLN A 186 10.51 7.48 -17.49
CA GLN A 186 10.54 7.65 -16.02
C GLN A 186 11.75 8.50 -15.54
N LYS A 187 12.05 9.62 -16.20
CA LYS A 187 13.23 10.45 -15.88
C LYS A 187 13.24 11.03 -14.46
N ARG A 188 12.09 11.15 -13.77
CA ARG A 188 11.99 11.83 -12.46
C ARG A 188 12.02 10.92 -11.22
N LEU A 189 11.78 9.63 -11.38
CA LEU A 189 11.85 8.66 -10.26
C LEU A 189 12.92 7.64 -10.61
N SER A 190 14.16 7.98 -10.25
CA SER A 190 15.32 7.13 -10.46
C SER A 190 15.31 5.92 -9.54
N MET A 191 14.68 6.01 -8.35
CA MET A 191 14.66 4.94 -7.35
C MET A 191 13.75 3.74 -7.72
N ILE A 192 14.14 2.55 -7.27
CA ILE A 192 13.35 1.32 -7.38
C ILE A 192 12.24 1.34 -6.33
N THR A 193 10.99 1.26 -6.80
CA THR A 193 9.79 1.29 -5.95
C THR A 193 8.89 0.11 -6.24
N VAL A 194 8.20 -0.38 -5.22
CA VAL A 194 7.21 -1.44 -5.40
C VAL A 194 5.93 -1.08 -4.64
N PRO A 195 4.76 -1.04 -5.30
CA PRO A 195 4.54 -1.26 -6.73
C PRO A 195 5.15 -0.18 -7.63
N CYS A 196 5.29 -0.45 -8.93
CA CYS A 196 5.92 0.49 -9.86
C CYS A 196 5.09 1.77 -9.99
N ILE A 197 5.65 2.90 -9.55
CA ILE A 197 4.95 4.18 -9.71
C ILE A 197 4.86 4.55 -11.21
N PHE A 198 3.72 5.15 -11.58
CA PHE A 198 3.51 5.75 -12.88
C PHE A 198 4.49 6.89 -13.20
N ALA A 199 4.58 7.33 -14.46
CA ALA A 199 5.43 8.46 -14.82
C ALA A 199 4.83 9.78 -14.30
N SER A 200 5.64 10.78 -13.95
CA SER A 200 5.12 12.07 -13.45
C SER A 200 4.18 12.76 -14.44
N SER A 201 4.31 12.48 -15.74
CA SER A 201 3.43 12.96 -16.82
C SER A 201 2.18 12.11 -17.05
N SER A 202 1.97 11.05 -16.27
CA SER A 202 0.82 10.16 -16.43
C SER A 202 -0.49 10.93 -16.15
N PRO A 203 -1.52 10.74 -17.00
CA PRO A 203 -2.83 11.36 -16.82
C PRO A 203 -3.46 11.01 -15.48
N LEU A 204 -4.34 11.87 -14.95
CA LEU A 204 -5.02 11.67 -13.66
C LEU A 204 -5.65 10.27 -13.55
N LYS A 205 -6.38 9.83 -14.58
CA LYS A 205 -7.02 8.51 -14.63
C LYS A 205 -6.05 7.35 -14.43
N ALA A 206 -4.81 7.46 -14.92
CA ALA A 206 -3.79 6.42 -14.71
C ALA A 206 -3.32 6.39 -13.25
N ARG A 207 -3.29 7.54 -12.58
CA ARG A 207 -2.95 7.65 -11.15
C ARG A 207 -4.05 7.07 -10.27
N GLU A 208 -5.31 7.40 -10.58
CA GLU A 208 -6.46 6.83 -9.88
C GLU A 208 -6.56 5.31 -10.05
N ASN A 209 -6.31 4.80 -11.26
CA ASN A 209 -6.26 3.36 -11.49
C ASN A 209 -5.15 2.69 -10.68
N PHE A 210 -3.97 3.30 -10.59
CA PHE A 210 -2.89 2.82 -9.75
C PHE A 210 -3.33 2.76 -8.28
N ILE A 211 -3.97 3.81 -7.75
CA ILE A 211 -4.47 3.83 -6.37
C ILE A 211 -5.50 2.71 -6.16
N ARG A 212 -6.48 2.56 -7.05
CA ARG A 212 -7.47 1.48 -6.97
C ARG A 212 -6.84 0.10 -6.97
N ASP A 213 -5.80 -0.07 -7.77
CA ASP A 213 -5.08 -1.33 -7.89
C ASP A 213 -4.20 -1.63 -6.68
N TYR A 214 -3.72 -0.64 -5.93
CA TYR A 214 -2.72 -0.89 -4.89
C TYR A 214 -3.11 -0.41 -3.49
N ILE A 215 -4.31 0.14 -3.31
CA ILE A 215 -4.79 0.51 -1.98
C ILE A 215 -4.97 -0.74 -1.11
N VAL A 216 -4.61 -0.62 0.17
CA VAL A 216 -4.82 -1.65 1.17
C VAL A 216 -5.51 -1.07 2.41
N SER A 217 -6.17 -1.95 3.15
CA SER A 217 -6.62 -1.63 4.51
C SER A 217 -5.39 -1.34 5.38
N SER A 218 -5.50 -0.31 6.22
CA SER A 218 -4.56 -0.09 7.33
C SER A 218 -4.79 -1.03 8.50
N TYR A 219 -5.88 -1.81 8.48
CA TYR A 219 -6.44 -2.52 9.63
C TYR A 219 -6.95 -1.60 10.75
N HIS A 220 -7.01 -0.27 10.53
CA HIS A 220 -7.67 0.69 11.41
C HIS A 220 -9.12 0.90 10.98
N TYR A 221 -9.94 -0.13 11.14
CA TYR A 221 -11.37 -0.07 10.86
C TYR A 221 -12.20 0.15 12.13
N PHE A 222 -13.26 0.94 12.03
CA PHE A 222 -14.10 1.36 13.15
C PHE A 222 -15.51 1.77 12.70
N GLY A 223 -16.35 2.20 13.64
CA GLY A 223 -17.62 2.89 13.36
C GLY A 223 -18.87 2.02 13.27
N THR A 224 -18.76 0.69 13.36
CA THR A 224 -19.91 -0.22 13.19
C THR A 224 -20.98 -0.09 14.27
N ALA A 225 -20.62 0.34 15.47
CA ALA A 225 -21.51 0.68 16.58
C ALA A 225 -21.19 2.11 17.07
N ALA A 226 -21.48 3.09 16.22
CA ALA A 226 -21.11 4.49 16.48
C ALA A 226 -21.97 5.13 17.57
N VAL A 227 -21.33 5.93 18.41
CA VAL A 227 -21.98 6.84 19.38
C VAL A 227 -22.88 7.83 18.65
N GLY A 228 -24.03 8.14 19.23
CA GLY A 228 -25.05 9.01 18.65
C GLY A 228 -25.98 8.29 17.66
N THR A 229 -25.52 7.22 17.01
CA THR A 229 -26.34 6.40 16.11
C THR A 229 -26.86 5.13 16.79
N VAL A 230 -25.96 4.28 17.27
CA VAL A 230 -26.27 2.98 17.90
C VAL A 230 -26.17 3.07 19.41
N LEU A 231 -25.13 3.76 19.89
CA LEU A 231 -24.89 3.95 21.32
C LEU A 231 -25.32 5.34 21.76
N ASP A 232 -25.79 5.47 22.99
CA ASP A 232 -25.99 6.78 23.61
C ASP A 232 -24.65 7.49 23.85
N ALA A 233 -24.66 8.82 23.79
CA ALA A 233 -23.46 9.63 23.94
C ALA A 233 -23.07 9.89 25.40
N ALA A 234 -24.03 9.80 26.32
CA ALA A 234 -23.77 10.04 27.73
C ALA A 234 -23.10 8.84 28.40
N ASP A 235 -23.54 7.63 28.08
CA ASP A 235 -23.16 6.42 28.83
C ASP A 235 -22.78 5.21 27.94
N PHE A 236 -22.77 5.36 26.62
CA PHE A 236 -22.50 4.28 25.66
C PHE A 236 -23.47 3.09 25.73
N SER A 237 -24.63 3.25 26.36
CA SER A 237 -25.70 2.24 26.34
C SER A 237 -26.23 2.03 24.91
N VAL A 238 -26.73 0.82 24.62
CA VAL A 238 -27.38 0.56 23.33
C VAL A 238 -28.74 1.25 23.34
N LYS A 239 -28.99 2.10 22.35
CA LYS A 239 -30.26 2.83 22.29
C LYS A 239 -31.45 1.87 22.16
N GLY A 240 -32.42 2.02 23.06
CA GLY A 240 -33.68 1.27 23.02
C GLY A 240 -33.62 -0.14 23.62
N THR A 241 -32.58 -0.47 24.38
CA THR A 241 -32.50 -1.68 25.22
C THR A 241 -32.52 -1.30 26.69
#